data_AF-A0A2E8S3N6-F1
#
_entry.id   AF-A0A2E8S3N6-F1
#
_cell.length_a   1.000
_cell.length_b   1.000
_cell.length_c   1.000
_cell.angle_alpha   90.00
_cell.angle_beta   90.00
_cell.angle_gamma   90.00
#
_symmetry.space_group_name_H-M   'P 1'
#
loop_
_entity.id
_entity.type
_entity.pdbx_description
1 polymer ?
#
loop_
_entity_poly.entity_id
_entity_poly.type
_entity_poly.pdbx_seq_one_letter_code
_entity_poly.pdbx_strand_id
1 'polypeptide(L)' 'MKKYNTYRVMGIDRMSGEDWVEAEFTTAAEAFNEALTRTRTEFMDPSIEKGTSTIYRAYDPDGRRLLGPVSDS' A
#
# COMPACT_ATOMS: atom_id res chain seq x y z
N MET A 1 -14.86 -16.24 11.79
CA MET A 1 -13.48 -15.76 11.56
C MET A 1 -13.40 -14.32 12.04
N LYS A 2 -12.53 -14.00 13.00
CA LYS A 2 -12.26 -12.60 13.36
C LYS A 2 -11.60 -11.98 12.12
N LYS A 3 -12.29 -11.05 11.45
CA LYS A 3 -11.60 -10.10 10.58
C LYS A 3 -10.73 -9.28 11.52
N TYR A 4 -9.41 -9.47 11.46
CA TYR A 4 -8.53 -8.48 12.06
C TYR A 4 -8.87 -7.17 11.36
N ASN A 5 -9.27 -6.16 12.13
CA ASN A 5 -9.54 -4.82 11.60
C ASN A 5 -8.20 -4.16 11.25
N THR A 6 -7.50 -4.73 10.26
CA THR A 6 -6.18 -4.30 9.85
C THR A 6 -6.27 -3.42 8.62
N TYR A 7 -5.50 -2.35 8.66
CA TYR A 7 -5.20 -1.54 7.48
C TYR A 7 -4.21 -2.32 6.63
N ARG A 8 -4.35 -2.27 5.31
CA ARG A 8 -3.51 -3.05 4.40
C ARG A 8 -2.80 -2.16 3.41
N VAL A 9 -1.56 -2.49 3.12
CA VAL A 9 -0.87 -1.99 1.93
C VAL A 9 -0.95 -3.07 0.88
N MET A 10 -1.50 -2.71 -0.27
CA MET A 10 -1.55 -3.57 -1.45
C MET A 10 -0.45 -3.16 -2.42
N GLY A 11 0.32 -4.12 -2.90
CA GLY A 11 1.11 -3.97 -4.12
C GLY A 11 0.22 -4.24 -5.32
N ILE A 12 0.33 -3.41 -6.36
CA ILE A 12 -0.46 -3.54 -7.59
C ILE A 12 0.50 -3.43 -8.76
N ASP A 13 0.74 -4.54 -9.46
CA ASP A 13 1.50 -4.56 -10.70
C ASP A 13 0.60 -4.04 -11.84
N ARG A 14 0.97 -2.89 -12.42
CA ARG A 14 0.20 -2.26 -13.50
C ARG A 14 0.40 -2.93 -14.87
N MET A 15 1.36 -3.83 -15.02
CA MET A 15 1.63 -4.57 -16.26
C MET A 15 0.85 -5.88 -16.29
N SER A 16 0.92 -6.67 -15.22
CA SER A 16 0.17 -7.93 -15.10
C SER A 16 -1.27 -7.72 -14.64
N GLY A 17 -1.55 -6.63 -13.93
CA GLY A 17 -2.84 -6.37 -13.28
C GLY A 17 -3.04 -7.16 -11.98
N GLU A 18 -1.99 -7.84 -11.49
CA GLU A 18 -2.04 -8.59 -10.24
C GLU A 18 -1.94 -7.67 -9.02
N ASP A 19 -2.72 -8.01 -7.99
CA ASP A 19 -2.67 -7.38 -6.68
C ASP A 19 -2.30 -8.39 -5.58
N TRP A 20 -1.57 -7.92 -4.57
CA TRP A 20 -1.22 -8.73 -3.40
C TRP A 20 -1.18 -7.88 -2.14
N VAL A 21 -1.39 -8.50 -0.99
CA VAL A 21 -1.18 -7.86 0.31
C VAL A 21 0.32 -7.80 0.55
N GLU A 22 0.88 -6.60 0.55
CA GLU A 22 2.29 -6.36 0.84
C GLU A 22 2.55 -6.36 2.35
N ALA A 23 1.70 -5.65 3.10
CA ALA A 23 1.84 -5.50 4.54
C ALA A 23 0.49 -5.20 5.21
N GLU A 24 0.37 -5.54 6.49
CA GLU A 24 -0.79 -5.23 7.33
C GLU A 24 -0.37 -4.40 8.55
N PHE A 25 -1.22 -3.46 8.94
CA PHE A 25 -0.98 -2.50 10.01
C PHE A 25 -2.22 -2.34 10.90
N THR A 26 -2.00 -1.83 12.11
CA THR A 26 -3.09 -1.55 13.06
C THR A 26 -3.64 -0.14 12.92
N THR A 27 -2.91 0.79 12.27
CA THR A 27 -3.34 2.18 12.09
C THR A 27 -3.33 2.60 10.63
N ALA A 28 -4.18 3.58 10.30
CA ALA A 28 -4.24 4.19 8.98
C ALA A 28 -2.92 4.90 8.62
N ALA A 29 -2.30 5.57 9.60
CA ALA A 29 -1.08 6.33 9.41
C ALA A 29 0.12 5.43 9.04
N GLU A 30 0.27 4.28 9.73
CA GLU A 30 1.33 3.31 9.40
C GLU A 30 1.17 2.76 7.98
N ALA A 31 -0.02 2.30 7.63
CA ALA A 31 -0.29 1.77 6.28
C ALA A 31 -0.06 2.83 5.20
N PHE A 32 -0.55 4.06 5.41
CA PHE A 32 -0.38 5.14 4.45
C PHE A 32 1.09 5.54 4.25
N ASN A 33 1.85 5.68 5.35
CA ASN A 33 3.26 6.01 5.29
C ASN A 33 4.10 4.91 4.65
N GLU A 34 3.77 3.64 4.91
CA GLU A 34 4.45 2.52 4.25
C GLU A 34 4.18 2.52 2.74
N ALA A 35 2.91 2.67 2.33
CA ALA A 35 2.56 2.74 0.92
C ALA A 35 3.29 3.89 0.19
N LEU A 36 3.40 5.06 0.82
CA LEU A 36 4.17 6.19 0.28
C LEU A 36 5.66 5.89 0.18
N THR A 37 6.24 5.31 1.25
CA THR A 37 7.67 5.00 1.30
C THR A 37 8.03 4.00 0.21
N ARG A 38 7.29 2.89 0.08
CA ARG A 38 7.54 1.87 -0.94
C ARG A 38 7.37 2.40 -2.35
N THR A 39 6.27 3.11 -2.60
CA THR A 39 6.05 3.73 -3.91
C THR A 39 7.23 4.63 -4.28
N ARG A 40 7.73 5.47 -3.35
CA ARG A 40 8.90 6.32 -3.61
C ARG A 40 10.18 5.52 -3.84
N THR A 41 10.45 4.51 -3.01
CA THR A 41 11.65 3.67 -3.16
C THR A 41 11.67 3.01 -4.53
N GLU A 42 10.55 2.46 -4.98
CA GLU A 42 10.45 1.79 -6.28
C GLU A 42 10.66 2.74 -7.46
N PHE A 43 10.20 3.99 -7.35
CA PHE A 43 10.49 5.00 -8.36
C PHE A 43 11.92 5.55 -8.31
N MET A 44 12.62 5.43 -7.18
CA MET A 44 13.94 6.01 -6.97
C MET A 44 15.08 4.99 -7.05
N ASP A 45 14.79 3.70 -7.01
CA ASP A 45 15.80 2.65 -7.06
C ASP A 45 16.32 2.49 -8.51
N PRO A 46 17.60 2.81 -8.77
CA PRO A 46 18.18 2.72 -10.11
C PRO A 46 18.45 1.29 -10.56
N SER A 47 18.42 0.31 -9.65
CA SER A 47 18.58 -1.12 -9.96
C SER A 47 17.28 -1.78 -10.41
N ILE A 48 16.16 -1.15 -10.06
CA ILE A 48 14.86 -1.54 -10.53
C ILE A 48 14.74 -1.08 -11.98
N GLU A 49 14.57 -2.05 -12.89
CA GLU A 49 14.46 -1.81 -14.33
C GLU A 49 13.43 -0.69 -14.55
N LYS A 50 13.77 0.35 -15.33
CA LYS A 50 12.84 1.41 -15.72
C LYS A 50 11.62 0.77 -16.38
N GLY A 51 10.59 0.46 -15.60
CA GLY A 51 9.55 -0.46 -16.03
C GLY A 51 8.86 -1.27 -14.94
N THR A 52 9.36 -1.33 -13.69
CA THR A 52 8.51 -1.86 -12.61
C THR A 52 7.32 -0.96 -12.42
N SER A 53 6.19 -1.62 -12.47
CA SER A 53 4.89 -0.99 -12.64
C SER A 53 4.10 -1.02 -11.33
N THR A 54 4.76 -1.43 -10.25
CA THR A 54 4.15 -1.66 -8.96
C THR A 54 3.86 -0.34 -8.28
N ILE A 55 2.57 -0.10 -7.99
CA ILE A 55 2.15 1.00 -7.15
C ILE A 55 1.66 0.43 -5.82
N TYR A 56 2.08 1.03 -4.72
CA TYR A 56 1.62 0.63 -3.41
C TYR A 56 0.47 1.55 -2.97
N ARG A 57 -0.61 0.96 -2.46
CA ARG A 57 -1.78 1.70 -1.99
C ARG A 57 -2.24 1.17 -0.65
N ALA A 58 -2.58 2.07 0.26
CA ALA A 58 -3.12 1.71 1.56
C ALA A 58 -4.65 1.67 1.56
N TYR A 59 -5.23 0.75 2.33
CA TYR A 59 -6.66 0.49 2.46
C TYR A 59 -7.05 0.32 3.93
N ASP A 60 -8.26 0.75 4.28
CA ASP A 60 -8.88 0.51 5.58
C ASP A 60 -9.38 -0.94 5.73
N PRO A 61 -9.79 -1.35 6.95
CA PRO A 61 -10.32 -2.69 7.18
C PRO A 61 -11.57 -3.06 6.37
N ASP A 62 -12.31 -2.05 5.90
CA ASP A 62 -13.50 -2.21 5.06
C ASP A 62 -13.13 -2.33 3.57
N GLY A 63 -11.84 -2.21 3.22
CA GLY A 63 -11.34 -2.28 1.84
C GLY A 63 -11.43 -0.96 1.09
N ARG A 64 -11.62 0.17 1.77
CA ARG A 64 -11.63 1.51 1.15
C ARG A 64 -10.22 2.07 1.12
N ARG A 65 -9.84 2.66 -0.01
CA ARG A 65 -8.50 3.24 -0.18
C ARG A 65 -8.30 4.46 0.74
N LEU A 66 -7.18 4.49 1.45
CA LEU A 66 -6.69 5.66 2.17
C LEU A 66 -6.09 6.66 1.18
N LEU A 67 -6.57 7.91 1.19
CA LEU A 67 -6.10 8.98 0.29
C LEU A 67 -5.08 9.91 0.96
N GLY A 68 -4.95 9.81 2.27
CA GLY A 68 -4.08 10.61 3.11
C GLY A 68 -3.91 9.91 4.45
N PRO A 69 -3.05 10.43 5.34
CA PRO A 69 -3.12 10.05 6.74
C PRO A 69 -4.54 10.37 7.22
N VAL A 70 -5.29 9.35 7.62
CA VAL A 70 -6.61 9.55 8.19
C VAL A 70 -6.38 10.13 9.58
N SER A 71 -6.85 11.35 9.81
CA SER A 71 -6.97 11.88 11.16
C SER A 71 -8.10 11.09 11.82
N ASP A 72 -7.76 10.16 12.71
CA ASP A 72 -8.75 9.55 13.62
C ASP A 72 -9.41 10.71 14.38
N SER A 73 -10.61 11.10 13.96
CA SER A 73 -11.43 12.16 14.56
C SER A 73 -12.80 11.62 14.91
#